data_AF-X1F3A9-F1
#
_entry.id   AF-X1F3A9-F1
#
_cell.length_a   1.000
_cell.length_b   1.000
_cell.length_c   1.000
_cell.angle_alpha   90.00
_cell.angle_beta   90.00
_cell.angle_gamma   90.00
#
_symmetry.space_group_name_H-M   'P 1'
#
loop_
_entity.id
_entity.type
_entity.pdbx_description
1 polymer ?
#
loop_
_entity_poly.entity_id
_entity_poly.type
_entity_poly.pdbx_seq_one_letter_code
_entity_poly.pdbx_strand_id
1 'polypeptide(L)'
;KDEHAFLSQHIGDMENEETLEHFENTIELYKKLFRVQPEIIAYDMHPEYLSTKYALEVGLEPGLSLIPVQHHHAHIVSCLVENEVEGPVIGVALDGTGYGTDGTIWGGEFLLADWRRFQRVGHLEYVPLPGGAAAIKRPYRMALSYLYTLMGEDFSIEGLPIGKVNPVELDIIRQQLKRGINCPLTSSAGRLFDAVSALAGVRGEIDYEAQAAIELEMLA
;
A
#
# COMPACT_ATOMS: atom_id res chain seq x y z
N LYS A 1 6.38 3.63 -26.62
CA LYS A 1 6.51 3.42 -28.09
C LYS A 1 7.53 4.43 -28.57
N ASP A 2 8.55 3.98 -29.31
CA ASP A 2 9.76 4.77 -29.55
C ASP A 2 10.29 5.27 -28.19
N GLU A 3 10.57 6.58 -28.06
CA GLU A 3 11.11 7.19 -26.84
C GLU A 3 10.03 7.81 -25.92
N HIS A 4 8.74 7.44 -26.09
CA HIS A 4 7.63 8.05 -25.36
C HIS A 4 6.91 7.08 -24.41
N ALA A 5 6.57 7.59 -23.23
CA ALA A 5 5.60 7.03 -22.29
C ALA A 5 4.29 7.82 -22.34
N PHE A 6 3.17 7.13 -22.60
CA PHE A 6 1.84 7.75 -22.64
C PHE A 6 1.09 7.42 -21.36
N LEU A 7 1.00 8.38 -20.45
CA LEU A 7 0.23 8.25 -19.22
C LEU A 7 -1.26 8.50 -19.51
N SER A 8 -2.14 7.66 -18.95
CA SER A 8 -3.58 7.86 -19.05
C SER A 8 -4.05 9.05 -18.21
N GLN A 9 -5.31 9.44 -18.38
CA GLN A 9 -6.00 10.21 -17.35
C GLN A 9 -6.08 9.42 -16.03
N HIS A 10 -6.38 10.11 -14.94
CA HIS A 10 -6.71 9.45 -13.67
C HIS A 10 -7.95 8.57 -13.84
N ILE A 11 -7.79 7.28 -13.54
CA ILE A 11 -8.85 6.26 -13.70
C ILE A 11 -9.74 6.18 -12.44
N GLY A 12 -9.19 6.48 -11.26
CA GLY A 12 -9.85 6.28 -9.97
C GLY A 12 -9.44 4.99 -9.28
N ASP A 13 -10.09 4.70 -8.17
CA ASP A 13 -9.81 3.52 -7.34
C ASP A 13 -10.36 2.26 -7.99
N MET A 14 -9.47 1.33 -8.33
CA MET A 14 -9.76 0.08 -9.04
C MET A 14 -10.38 -0.99 -8.12
N GLU A 15 -11.50 -0.66 -7.47
CA GLU A 15 -12.18 -1.52 -6.48
C GLU A 15 -13.54 -2.08 -6.96
N ASN A 16 -14.07 -1.58 -8.07
CA ASN A 16 -15.40 -1.96 -8.59
C ASN A 16 -15.40 -2.20 -10.11
N GLU A 17 -16.47 -2.83 -10.59
CA GLU A 17 -16.66 -3.20 -11.99
C GLU A 17 -16.71 -1.98 -12.91
N GLU A 18 -17.39 -0.91 -12.48
CA GLU A 18 -17.55 0.32 -13.27
C GLU A 18 -16.18 0.97 -13.58
N THR A 19 -15.27 0.97 -12.60
CA THR A 19 -13.91 1.51 -12.77
C THR A 19 -13.06 0.59 -13.63
N LEU A 20 -13.24 -0.74 -13.52
CA LEU A 20 -12.57 -1.70 -14.39
C LEU A 20 -13.01 -1.54 -15.85
N GLU A 21 -14.31 -1.43 -16.13
CA GLU A 21 -14.81 -1.17 -17.48
C GLU A 21 -14.24 0.14 -18.04
N HIS A 22 -14.16 1.20 -17.23
CA HIS A 22 -13.55 2.47 -17.66
C HIS A 22 -12.06 2.31 -18.00
N PHE A 23 -11.32 1.54 -17.20
CA PHE A 23 -9.92 1.21 -17.43
C PHE A 23 -9.71 0.46 -18.75
N GLU A 24 -10.48 -0.60 -19.00
CA GLU A 24 -10.38 -1.41 -20.22
C GLU A 24 -10.71 -0.59 -21.48
N ASN A 25 -11.79 0.20 -21.42
CA ASN A 25 -12.18 1.10 -22.49
C ASN A 25 -11.07 2.14 -22.78
N THR A 26 -10.39 2.63 -21.74
CA THR A 26 -9.28 3.57 -21.88
C THR A 26 -8.08 2.90 -22.56
N ILE A 27 -7.74 1.67 -22.21
CA ILE A 27 -6.66 0.92 -22.87
C ILE A 27 -6.95 0.76 -24.37
N GLU A 28 -8.16 0.35 -24.74
CA GLU A 28 -8.54 0.17 -26.14
C GLU A 28 -8.54 1.49 -26.93
N LEU A 29 -8.94 2.58 -26.28
CA LEU A 29 -8.83 3.93 -26.85
C LEU A 29 -7.36 4.30 -27.11
N TYR A 30 -6.47 4.08 -26.15
CA TYR A 30 -5.05 4.44 -26.26
C TYR A 30 -4.33 3.59 -27.32
N LYS A 31 -4.63 2.28 -27.40
CA LYS A 31 -4.12 1.40 -28.46
C LYS A 31 -4.47 1.94 -29.85
N LYS A 32 -5.72 2.38 -30.05
CA LYS A 32 -6.17 2.97 -31.33
C LYS A 32 -5.54 4.34 -31.59
N LEU A 33 -5.56 5.22 -30.60
CA LEU A 33 -5.09 6.61 -30.73
C LEU A 33 -3.59 6.67 -31.07
N PHE A 34 -2.77 5.92 -30.34
CA PHE A 34 -1.32 5.92 -30.49
C PHE A 34 -0.80 4.84 -31.45
N ARG A 35 -1.72 4.01 -31.99
CA ARG A 35 -1.41 2.86 -32.86
C ARG A 35 -0.36 1.97 -32.19
N VAL A 36 -0.64 1.60 -30.94
CA VAL A 36 0.22 0.77 -30.10
C VAL A 36 -0.37 -0.63 -30.07
N GLN A 37 0.48 -1.62 -30.33
CA GLN A 37 0.20 -3.02 -30.09
C GLN A 37 1.15 -3.48 -28.97
N PRO A 38 0.66 -3.70 -27.74
CA PRO A 38 1.51 -4.15 -26.65
C PRO A 38 2.18 -5.49 -26.97
N GLU A 39 3.45 -5.62 -26.63
CA GLU A 39 4.20 -6.89 -26.67
C GLU A 39 4.50 -7.41 -25.25
N ILE A 40 4.49 -6.49 -24.29
CA ILE A 40 4.77 -6.74 -22.87
C ILE A 40 3.71 -6.01 -22.05
N ILE A 41 3.19 -6.68 -21.01
CA ILE A 41 2.34 -6.08 -19.98
C ILE A 41 3.07 -6.17 -18.65
N ALA A 42 3.39 -5.01 -18.08
CA ALA A 42 3.88 -4.89 -16.71
C ALA A 42 2.71 -4.63 -15.76
N TYR A 43 2.69 -5.29 -14.60
CA TYR A 43 1.61 -5.19 -13.62
C TYR A 43 2.14 -5.35 -12.19
N ASP A 44 1.38 -4.88 -11.20
CA ASP A 44 1.77 -5.00 -9.79
C ASP A 44 1.79 -6.47 -9.33
N MET A 45 2.73 -6.82 -8.46
CA MET A 45 2.79 -8.15 -7.86
C MET A 45 1.56 -8.54 -7.03
N HIS A 46 0.71 -7.59 -6.63
CA HIS A 46 -0.49 -7.87 -5.85
C HIS A 46 -1.49 -8.74 -6.65
N PRO A 47 -1.78 -9.99 -6.23
CA PRO A 47 -2.58 -10.92 -7.02
C PRO A 47 -4.06 -10.53 -7.11
N GLU A 48 -4.59 -9.87 -6.08
CA GLU A 48 -6.01 -9.52 -6.02
C GLU A 48 -6.39 -8.19 -6.70
N TYR A 49 -5.43 -7.40 -7.17
CA TYR A 49 -5.76 -6.16 -7.89
C TYR A 49 -6.51 -6.45 -9.18
N LEU A 50 -7.57 -5.68 -9.46
CA LEU A 50 -8.34 -5.82 -10.69
C LEU A 50 -7.47 -5.59 -11.94
N SER A 51 -6.52 -4.65 -11.87
CA SER A 51 -5.54 -4.41 -12.93
C SER A 51 -4.60 -5.61 -13.16
N THR A 52 -4.18 -6.29 -12.08
CA THR A 52 -3.38 -7.53 -12.17
C THR A 52 -4.18 -8.66 -12.78
N LYS A 53 -5.43 -8.87 -12.35
CA LYS A 53 -6.33 -9.88 -12.93
C LYS A 53 -6.58 -9.63 -14.41
N TYR A 54 -6.84 -8.38 -14.80
CA TYR A 54 -6.94 -7.97 -16.19
C TYR A 54 -5.67 -8.31 -16.99
N ALA A 55 -4.48 -7.94 -16.47
CA ALA A 55 -3.21 -8.21 -17.14
C ALA A 55 -2.98 -9.72 -17.35
N LEU A 56 -3.32 -10.54 -16.35
CA LEU A 56 -3.22 -12.00 -16.44
C LEU A 56 -4.21 -12.59 -17.45
N GLU A 57 -5.43 -12.07 -17.53
CA GLU A 57 -6.45 -12.51 -18.49
C GLU A 57 -6.04 -12.18 -19.93
N VAL A 58 -5.64 -10.93 -20.19
CA VAL A 58 -5.19 -10.50 -21.53
C VAL A 58 -3.89 -11.21 -21.93
N GLY A 59 -2.99 -11.47 -20.97
CA GLY A 59 -1.75 -12.20 -21.24
C GLY A 59 -1.91 -13.67 -21.63
N LEU A 60 -3.13 -14.22 -21.61
CA LEU A 60 -3.42 -15.52 -22.22
C LEU A 60 -3.37 -15.47 -23.77
N GLU A 61 -3.43 -14.28 -24.36
CA GLU A 61 -3.30 -14.11 -25.80
C GLU A 61 -1.87 -14.45 -26.29
N PRO A 62 -1.72 -15.18 -27.41
CA PRO A 62 -0.42 -15.54 -27.95
C PRO A 62 0.42 -14.30 -28.31
N GLY A 63 1.68 -14.28 -27.86
CA GLY A 63 2.65 -13.24 -28.22
C GLY A 63 2.84 -12.13 -27.19
N LEU A 64 2.05 -12.12 -26.11
CA LEU A 64 2.25 -11.21 -24.99
C LEU A 64 3.17 -11.81 -23.92
N SER A 65 4.09 -11.00 -23.41
CA SER A 65 4.90 -11.34 -22.24
C SER A 65 4.42 -10.58 -21.00
N LEU A 66 4.30 -11.29 -19.88
CA LEU A 66 3.85 -10.72 -18.62
C LEU A 66 5.03 -10.51 -17.67
N ILE A 67 5.17 -9.29 -17.12
CA ILE A 67 6.24 -8.94 -16.17
C ILE A 67 5.63 -8.40 -14.87
N PRO A 68 5.68 -9.15 -13.76
CA PRO A 68 5.29 -8.61 -12.47
C PRO A 68 6.34 -7.62 -11.95
N VAL A 69 5.90 -6.48 -11.42
CA VAL A 69 6.74 -5.42 -10.87
C VAL A 69 6.33 -5.17 -9.42
N GLN A 70 7.31 -5.05 -8.53
CA GLN A 70 7.04 -4.81 -7.12
C GLN A 70 6.63 -3.33 -6.91
N HIS A 71 5.57 -3.11 -6.12
CA HIS A 71 4.95 -1.79 -5.90
C HIS A 71 5.94 -0.67 -5.53
N HIS A 72 6.80 -0.92 -4.54
CA HIS A 72 7.73 0.07 -4.00
C HIS A 72 8.93 0.28 -4.93
N HIS A 73 9.35 -0.77 -5.63
CA HIS A 73 10.33 -0.67 -6.71
C HIS A 73 9.79 0.20 -7.84
N ALA A 74 8.52 0.06 -8.21
CA ALA A 74 7.88 0.93 -9.19
C ALA A 74 7.86 2.40 -8.76
N HIS A 75 7.54 2.70 -7.49
CA HIS A 75 7.63 4.07 -6.93
C HIS A 75 9.03 4.66 -7.01
N ILE A 76 10.06 3.87 -6.71
CA ILE A 76 11.45 4.35 -6.78
C ILE A 76 11.87 4.55 -8.24
N VAL A 77 11.56 3.59 -9.13
CA VAL A 77 11.96 3.66 -10.54
C VAL A 77 11.25 4.80 -11.28
N SER A 78 10.00 5.12 -10.95
CA SER A 78 9.32 6.28 -11.57
C SER A 78 10.09 7.57 -11.31
N CYS A 79 10.56 7.79 -10.08
CA CYS A 79 11.41 8.93 -9.71
C CYS A 79 12.77 8.88 -10.43
N LEU A 80 13.41 7.72 -10.54
CA LEU A 80 14.69 7.58 -11.25
C LEU A 80 14.58 7.90 -12.74
N VAL A 81 13.51 7.45 -13.39
CA VAL A 81 13.28 7.70 -14.81
C VAL A 81 13.03 9.18 -15.06
N GLU A 82 12.19 9.83 -14.23
CA GLU A 82 11.93 11.27 -14.34
C GLU A 82 13.20 12.13 -14.17
N ASN A 83 14.15 11.66 -13.34
CA ASN A 83 15.40 12.37 -13.06
C ASN A 83 16.60 11.85 -13.88
N GLU A 84 16.38 11.00 -14.88
CA GLU A 84 17.42 10.44 -15.76
C GLU A 84 18.57 9.74 -15.01
N VAL A 85 18.27 9.05 -13.92
CA VAL A 85 19.25 8.33 -13.09
C VAL A 85 19.27 6.84 -13.44
N GLU A 86 20.37 6.36 -14.04
CA GLU A 86 20.51 4.96 -14.50
C GLU A 86 21.24 4.03 -13.51
N GLY A 87 21.87 4.58 -12.46
CA GLY A 87 22.68 3.84 -11.49
C GLY A 87 21.89 3.34 -10.27
N PRO A 88 22.46 2.40 -9.49
CA PRO A 88 21.82 1.94 -8.26
C PRO A 88 21.77 3.06 -7.20
N VAL A 89 20.61 3.22 -6.56
CA VAL A 89 20.37 4.19 -5.49
C VAL A 89 19.86 3.49 -4.23
N ILE A 90 19.94 4.19 -3.09
CA ILE A 90 19.09 3.89 -1.95
C ILE A 90 17.79 4.67 -2.13
N GLY A 91 16.71 3.98 -2.47
CA GLY A 91 15.36 4.53 -2.50
C GLY A 91 14.63 4.28 -1.19
N VAL A 92 13.88 5.28 -0.74
CA VAL A 92 13.02 5.19 0.44
C VAL A 92 11.58 5.32 -0.03
N ALA A 93 10.79 4.27 0.15
CA ALA A 93 9.39 4.22 -0.27
C ALA A 93 8.49 4.15 0.98
N LEU A 94 7.81 5.26 1.26
CA LEU A 94 6.88 5.41 2.38
C LEU A 94 5.46 5.49 1.82
N ASP A 95 4.65 4.45 2.05
CA ASP A 95 3.28 4.35 1.56
C ASP A 95 2.31 3.82 2.63
N GLY A 96 1.04 3.70 2.25
CA GLY A 96 0.02 3.07 3.09
C GLY A 96 0.00 1.54 3.00
N THR A 97 0.06 0.98 1.81
CA THR A 97 -0.16 -0.45 1.59
C THR A 97 0.40 -0.85 0.23
N GLY A 98 1.48 -1.62 0.21
CA GLY A 98 1.93 -2.32 -1.00
C GLY A 98 2.21 -3.81 -0.73
N TYR A 99 2.02 -4.63 -1.75
CA TYR A 99 2.24 -6.07 -1.65
C TYR A 99 3.73 -6.39 -1.53
N GLY A 100 4.12 -6.98 -0.39
CA GLY A 100 5.48 -7.43 -0.13
C GLY A 100 5.80 -8.74 -0.84
N THR A 101 7.06 -8.92 -1.23
CA THR A 101 7.50 -10.19 -1.85
C THR A 101 7.52 -11.38 -0.89
N ASP A 102 7.36 -11.11 0.41
CA ASP A 102 7.24 -12.10 1.49
C ASP A 102 5.78 -12.36 1.90
N GLY A 103 4.80 -11.82 1.16
CA GLY A 103 3.38 -11.97 1.44
C GLY A 103 2.87 -11.09 2.59
N THR A 104 3.70 -10.17 3.10
CA THR A 104 3.29 -9.17 4.08
C THR A 104 2.93 -7.84 3.41
N ILE A 105 2.48 -6.87 4.21
CA ILE A 105 2.19 -5.52 3.74
C ILE A 105 3.42 -4.65 3.95
N TRP A 106 3.96 -4.11 2.86
CA TRP A 106 5.03 -3.14 2.90
C TRP A 106 4.47 -1.71 2.90
N GLY A 107 5.32 -0.76 3.28
CA GLY A 107 5.04 0.67 3.17
C GLY A 107 6.01 1.59 3.91
N GLY A 108 7.13 1.06 4.38
CA GLY A 108 8.15 1.80 5.10
C GLY A 108 9.53 1.25 4.75
N GLU A 109 9.83 1.27 3.45
CA GLU A 109 10.88 0.44 2.85
C GLU A 109 12.12 1.22 2.45
N PHE A 110 13.29 0.61 2.67
CA PHE A 110 14.59 1.08 2.16
C PHE A 110 15.12 0.05 1.18
N LEU A 111 15.19 0.42 -0.09
CA LEU A 111 15.61 -0.47 -1.18
C LEU A 111 16.91 0.04 -1.82
N LEU A 112 17.86 -0.85 -2.04
CA LEU A 112 18.93 -0.64 -3.01
C LEU A 112 18.38 -1.02 -4.39
N ALA A 113 18.09 -0.05 -5.25
CA ALA A 113 17.35 -0.28 -6.50
C ALA A 113 18.00 0.42 -7.70
N ASP A 114 17.89 -0.23 -8.85
CA ASP A 114 18.09 0.35 -10.19
C ASP A 114 16.83 0.08 -11.04
N TRP A 115 16.83 0.39 -12.33
CA TRP A 115 15.65 0.21 -13.20
C TRP A 115 15.19 -1.24 -13.34
N ARG A 116 16.04 -2.23 -13.06
CA ARG A 116 15.80 -3.64 -13.35
C ARG A 116 15.60 -4.49 -12.11
N ARG A 117 16.21 -4.11 -10.99
CA ARG A 117 16.23 -4.90 -9.77
C ARG A 117 16.18 -4.01 -8.54
N PHE A 118 15.73 -4.62 -7.46
CA PHE A 118 15.83 -4.06 -6.14
C PHE A 118 16.30 -5.12 -5.15
N GLN A 119 16.91 -4.67 -4.07
CA GLN A 119 17.19 -5.44 -2.87
C GLN A 119 16.66 -4.65 -1.68
N ARG A 120 15.79 -5.26 -0.87
CA ARG A 120 15.35 -4.67 0.39
C ARG A 120 16.51 -4.70 1.40
N VAL A 121 16.93 -3.52 1.85
CA VAL A 121 18.09 -3.36 2.75
C VAL A 121 17.70 -2.85 4.14
N GLY A 122 16.46 -2.38 4.30
CA GLY A 122 15.88 -2.01 5.59
C GLY A 122 14.39 -1.78 5.46
N HIS A 123 13.66 -1.83 6.57
CA HIS A 123 12.25 -1.50 6.65
C HIS A 123 11.84 -1.17 8.09
N LEU A 124 10.67 -0.53 8.26
CA LEU A 124 10.05 -0.40 9.58
C LEU A 124 9.71 -1.78 10.14
N GLU A 125 9.86 -1.96 11.45
CA GLU A 125 9.53 -3.22 12.11
C GLU A 125 8.08 -3.64 11.80
N TYR A 126 7.90 -4.94 11.53
CA TYR A 126 6.57 -5.46 11.26
C TYR A 126 5.69 -5.40 12.50
N VAL A 127 4.54 -4.77 12.37
CA VAL A 127 3.48 -4.76 13.37
C VAL A 127 2.23 -5.44 12.83
N PRO A 128 1.42 -6.10 13.67
CA PRO A 128 0.15 -6.69 13.23
C PRO A 128 -0.85 -5.60 12.82
N LEU A 129 -1.67 -5.87 11.78
CA LEU A 129 -2.75 -5.01 11.32
C LEU A 129 -4.11 -5.60 11.75
N PRO A 130 -4.59 -5.37 12.98
CA PRO A 130 -5.72 -6.10 13.55
C PRO A 130 -7.04 -5.78 12.83
N GLY A 131 -7.58 -6.78 12.14
CA GLY A 131 -8.77 -6.66 11.31
C GLY A 131 -8.51 -6.22 9.86
N GLY A 132 -7.24 -6.21 9.42
CA GLY A 132 -6.87 -5.83 8.06
C GLY A 132 -7.38 -4.43 7.68
N ALA A 133 -8.21 -4.34 6.65
CA ALA A 133 -8.82 -3.09 6.19
C ALA A 133 -9.57 -2.31 7.29
N ALA A 134 -10.09 -2.99 8.31
CA ALA A 134 -10.76 -2.32 9.43
C ALA A 134 -9.82 -1.42 10.23
N ALA A 135 -8.52 -1.73 10.29
CA ALA A 135 -7.51 -0.90 10.95
C ALA A 135 -7.09 0.32 10.12
N ILE A 136 -7.30 0.28 8.80
CA ILE A 136 -7.13 1.45 7.93
C ILE A 136 -8.23 2.47 8.24
N LYS A 137 -9.50 2.04 8.29
CA LYS A 137 -10.64 2.92 8.59
C LYS A 137 -10.70 3.40 10.05
N ARG A 138 -10.05 2.68 10.96
CA ARG A 138 -10.03 2.96 12.40
C ARG A 138 -8.59 3.01 12.93
N PRO A 139 -7.84 4.11 12.67
CA PRO A 139 -6.48 4.33 13.15
C PRO A 139 -6.20 3.94 14.62
N TYR A 140 -7.17 4.04 15.53
CA TYR A 140 -6.97 3.56 16.91
C TYR A 140 -6.59 2.07 17.00
N ARG A 141 -6.99 1.24 16.02
CA ARG A 141 -6.59 -0.17 15.95
C ARG A 141 -5.08 -0.32 15.71
N MET A 142 -4.50 0.56 14.89
CA MET A 142 -3.05 0.62 14.71
C MET A 142 -2.34 1.10 15.96
N ALA A 143 -2.87 2.13 16.65
CA ALA A 143 -2.32 2.56 17.93
C ALA A 143 -2.26 1.42 18.96
N LEU A 144 -3.33 0.63 19.08
CA LEU A 144 -3.36 -0.56 19.95
C LEU A 144 -2.34 -1.63 19.53
N SER A 145 -2.13 -1.82 18.23
CA SER A 145 -1.13 -2.75 17.70
C SER A 145 0.31 -2.35 18.06
N TYR A 146 0.64 -1.07 17.89
CA TYR A 146 1.96 -0.55 18.27
C TYR A 146 2.18 -0.64 19.79
N LEU A 147 1.19 -0.28 20.61
CA LEU A 147 1.28 -0.44 22.07
C LEU A 147 1.49 -1.91 22.46
N TYR A 148 0.74 -2.83 21.87
CA TYR A 148 0.91 -4.27 22.12
C TYR A 148 2.31 -4.77 21.73
N THR A 149 2.80 -4.38 20.55
CA THR A 149 4.10 -4.83 20.04
C THR A 149 5.25 -4.30 20.88
N LEU A 150 5.19 -3.03 21.30
CA LEU A 150 6.27 -2.36 22.03
C LEU A 150 6.22 -2.60 23.54
N MET A 151 5.03 -2.79 24.12
CA MET A 151 4.83 -2.86 25.58
C MET A 151 4.31 -4.21 26.08
N GLY A 152 3.95 -5.14 25.18
CA GLY A 152 3.39 -6.44 25.53
C GLY A 152 1.89 -6.42 25.85
N GLU A 153 1.34 -7.54 26.33
CA GLU A 153 -0.11 -7.73 26.49
C GLU A 153 -0.75 -6.81 27.55
N ASP A 154 0.04 -6.35 28.52
CA ASP A 154 -0.42 -5.60 29.70
C ASP A 154 -0.48 -4.08 29.49
N PHE A 155 -0.39 -3.61 28.24
CA PHE A 155 -0.45 -2.19 27.94
C PHE A 155 -1.79 -1.57 28.41
N SER A 156 -1.69 -0.39 29.04
CA SER A 156 -2.85 0.41 29.44
C SER A 156 -3.12 1.51 28.42
N ILE A 157 -4.40 1.78 28.18
CA ILE A 157 -4.87 2.93 27.38
C ILE A 157 -5.50 4.02 28.24
N GLU A 158 -5.43 3.87 29.57
CA GLU A 158 -5.97 4.85 30.49
C GLU A 158 -5.27 6.20 30.32
N GLY A 159 -6.06 7.27 30.20
CA GLY A 159 -5.55 8.62 29.97
C GLY A 159 -5.11 8.92 28.53
N LEU A 160 -5.09 7.93 27.63
CA LEU A 160 -4.81 8.16 26.21
C LEU A 160 -6.09 8.60 25.48
N PRO A 161 -5.97 9.37 24.37
CA PRO A 161 -7.13 9.72 23.54
C PRO A 161 -7.93 8.52 23.03
N ILE A 162 -7.24 7.39 22.77
CA ILE A 162 -7.85 6.11 22.39
C ILE A 162 -8.55 5.38 23.56
N GLY A 163 -8.53 5.91 24.78
CA GLY A 163 -9.22 5.35 25.96
C GLY A 163 -10.75 5.34 25.85
N LYS A 164 -11.32 6.00 24.82
CA LYS A 164 -12.76 6.04 24.54
C LYS A 164 -13.26 4.85 23.71
N VAL A 165 -12.37 3.97 23.24
CA VAL A 165 -12.73 2.78 22.46
C VAL A 165 -13.69 1.90 23.27
N ASN A 166 -14.69 1.33 22.59
CA ASN A 166 -15.67 0.44 23.22
C ASN A 166 -14.94 -0.75 23.90
N PRO A 167 -15.23 -1.07 25.17
CA PRO A 167 -14.56 -2.17 25.89
C PRO A 167 -14.66 -3.53 25.21
N VAL A 168 -15.79 -3.83 24.55
CA VAL A 168 -16.00 -5.07 23.80
C VAL A 168 -15.10 -5.11 22.58
N GLU A 169 -14.99 -3.98 21.85
CA GLU A 169 -14.10 -3.88 20.69
C GLU A 169 -12.63 -3.99 21.11
N LEU A 170 -12.25 -3.35 22.22
CA LEU A 170 -10.90 -3.44 22.77
C LEU A 170 -10.51 -4.88 23.11
N ASP A 171 -11.40 -5.65 23.76
CA ASP A 171 -11.15 -7.06 24.07
C ASP A 171 -10.99 -7.89 22.80
N ILE A 172 -11.86 -7.67 21.80
CA ILE A 172 -11.74 -8.34 20.50
C ILE A 172 -10.38 -8.05 19.85
N ILE A 173 -9.95 -6.79 19.81
CA ILE A 173 -8.65 -6.40 19.23
C ILE A 173 -7.50 -7.05 20.00
N ARG A 174 -7.54 -7.07 21.34
CA ARG A 174 -6.53 -7.78 22.16
C ARG A 174 -6.48 -9.27 21.83
N GLN A 175 -7.63 -9.93 21.66
CA GLN A 175 -7.66 -11.34 21.26
C GLN A 175 -7.12 -11.55 19.84
N GLN A 176 -7.43 -10.65 18.89
CA GLN A 176 -6.89 -10.68 17.53
C GLN A 176 -5.36 -10.62 17.56
N LEU A 177 -4.80 -9.65 18.29
CA LEU A 177 -3.35 -9.45 18.44
C LEU A 177 -2.69 -10.66 19.09
N LYS A 178 -3.22 -11.12 20.23
CA LYS A 178 -2.69 -12.26 20.98
C LYS A 178 -2.67 -13.57 20.19
N ARG A 179 -3.69 -13.80 19.36
CA ARG A 179 -3.84 -15.06 18.61
C ARG A 179 -3.38 -14.96 17.15
N GLY A 180 -3.00 -13.77 16.68
CA GLY A 180 -2.68 -13.53 15.28
C GLY A 180 -3.86 -13.71 14.32
N ILE A 181 -5.11 -13.57 14.79
CA ILE A 181 -6.31 -13.81 13.97
C ILE A 181 -6.65 -12.56 13.17
N ASN A 182 -6.68 -12.67 11.84
CA ASN A 182 -6.92 -11.55 10.93
C ASN A 182 -5.99 -10.36 11.21
N CYS A 183 -4.73 -10.65 11.50
CA CYS A 183 -3.67 -9.68 11.78
C CYS A 183 -2.49 -9.87 10.81
N PRO A 184 -2.67 -9.58 9.50
CA PRO A 184 -1.51 -9.58 8.61
C PRO A 184 -0.45 -8.61 9.12
N LEU A 185 0.82 -8.93 8.90
CA LEU A 185 1.91 -8.05 9.31
C LEU A 185 2.08 -6.91 8.31
N THR A 186 2.33 -5.71 8.83
CA THR A 186 2.60 -4.51 8.04
C THR A 186 3.82 -3.77 8.52
N SER A 187 4.59 -3.23 7.59
CA SER A 187 5.72 -2.31 7.83
C SER A 187 5.41 -0.89 7.31
N SER A 188 4.12 -0.58 7.14
CA SER A 188 3.69 0.67 6.52
C SER A 188 3.95 1.91 7.38
N ALA A 189 4.58 2.91 6.75
CA ALA A 189 4.72 4.24 7.32
C ALA A 189 3.36 4.95 7.44
N GLY A 190 2.44 4.79 6.48
CA GLY A 190 1.08 5.31 6.60
C GLY A 190 0.36 4.77 7.84
N ARG A 191 0.52 3.47 8.14
CA ARG A 191 -0.06 2.86 9.36
C ARG A 191 0.62 3.33 10.65
N LEU A 192 1.90 3.70 10.60
CA LEU A 192 2.58 4.38 11.70
C LEU A 192 2.00 5.78 11.94
N PHE A 193 1.77 6.56 10.88
CA PHE A 193 1.13 7.87 10.97
C PHE A 193 -0.29 7.76 11.53
N ASP A 194 -1.06 6.77 11.10
CA ASP A 194 -2.40 6.48 11.65
C ASP A 194 -2.33 6.23 13.17
N ALA A 195 -1.37 5.41 13.61
CA ALA A 195 -1.17 5.11 15.02
C ALA A 195 -0.82 6.37 15.83
N VAL A 196 0.11 7.18 15.35
CA VAL A 196 0.52 8.44 16.01
C VAL A 196 -0.64 9.43 16.04
N SER A 197 -1.37 9.58 14.95
CA SER A 197 -2.55 10.45 14.85
C SER A 197 -3.62 10.07 15.88
N ALA A 198 -3.91 8.77 16.03
CA ALA A 198 -4.85 8.29 17.03
C ALA A 198 -4.35 8.50 18.47
N LEU A 199 -3.07 8.24 18.74
CA LEU A 199 -2.45 8.45 20.06
C LEU A 199 -2.37 9.93 20.45
N ALA A 200 -2.16 10.82 19.49
CA ALA A 200 -2.17 12.27 19.68
C ALA A 200 -3.60 12.84 19.80
N GLY A 201 -4.63 12.03 19.55
CA GLY A 201 -6.03 12.47 19.60
C GLY A 201 -6.47 13.31 18.41
N VAL A 202 -5.73 13.24 17.30
CA VAL A 202 -6.03 13.96 16.05
C VAL A 202 -7.16 13.25 15.32
N ARG A 203 -6.97 11.96 14.98
CA ARG A 203 -7.97 11.19 14.24
C ARG A 203 -7.93 9.71 14.63
N GLY A 204 -9.05 9.20 15.15
CA GLY A 204 -9.20 7.79 15.52
C GLY A 204 -9.95 6.94 14.49
N GLU A 205 -10.75 7.58 13.64
CA GLU A 205 -11.56 6.99 12.57
C GLU A 205 -11.50 7.91 11.36
N ILE A 206 -11.43 7.36 10.14
CA ILE A 206 -11.27 8.13 8.90
C ILE A 206 -12.46 7.93 7.94
N ASP A 207 -12.77 8.98 7.19
CA ASP A 207 -13.80 9.01 6.16
C ASP A 207 -13.21 8.76 4.75
N TYR A 208 -11.95 9.14 4.54
CA TYR A 208 -11.23 8.97 3.27
C TYR A 208 -9.78 8.53 3.49
N GLU A 209 -9.15 8.01 2.44
CA GLU A 209 -7.78 7.48 2.52
C GLU A 209 -6.77 8.54 3.00
N ALA A 210 -5.83 8.13 3.84
CA ALA A 210 -4.75 8.96 4.41
C ALA A 210 -5.20 10.14 5.30
N GLN A 211 -6.49 10.32 5.59
CA GLN A 211 -6.99 11.45 6.38
C GLN A 211 -6.23 11.65 7.71
N ALA A 212 -5.99 10.58 8.47
CA ALA A 212 -5.32 10.68 9.76
C ALA A 212 -3.87 11.15 9.64
N ALA A 213 -3.16 10.75 8.58
CA ALA A 213 -1.80 11.20 8.29
C ALA A 213 -1.76 12.67 7.84
N ILE A 214 -2.67 13.06 6.94
CA ILE A 214 -2.79 14.45 6.45
C ILE A 214 -3.10 15.41 7.61
N GLU A 215 -4.10 15.07 8.43
CA GLU A 215 -4.48 15.93 9.56
C GLU A 215 -3.39 16.01 10.64
N LEU A 216 -2.61 14.93 10.83
CA LEU A 216 -1.46 14.95 11.72
C LEU A 216 -0.37 15.89 11.21
N GLU A 217 -0.06 15.85 9.91
CA GLU A 217 0.90 16.76 9.28
C GLU A 217 0.47 18.23 9.42
N MET A 218 -0.82 18.53 9.21
CA MET A 218 -1.34 19.89 9.33
C MET A 218 -1.21 20.49 10.74
N LEU A 219 -1.06 19.65 11.78
CA LEU A 219 -0.92 20.08 13.16
C LEU A 219 0.54 20.23 13.63
N ALA A 220 1.50 19.65 12.91
CA ALA A 220 2.91 19.61 13.28
C ALA A 220 3.67 20.89 12.88
#